data_AF-A0A7S2MGG8-F1
#
_entry.id   AF-A0A7S2MGG8-F1
#
_cell.length_a   1.000
_cell.length_b   1.000
_cell.length_c   1.000
_cell.angle_alpha   90.00
_cell.angle_beta   90.00
_cell.angle_gamma   90.00
#
_symmetry.space_group_name_H-M   'P 1'
#
loop_
_entity.id
_entity.type
_entity.pdbx_description
1 polymer ?
#
loop_
_entity_poly.entity_id
_entity_poly.type
_entity_poly.pdbx_seq_one_letter_code
_entity_poly.pdbx_strand_id
1 'polypeptide(L)'
;DARDTLSKSRQRHRESRLAGIDSWQEDVALQSPGKRMSLISSTLRKRVVKRTAEAADEEKKNPECHTTAADSLNKRLQKLGMIMREMEGDGNCQFRAFADQLFGDQRHHATVRQSAVEHIRAHADFFGMCANH
;
A
#
# COMPACT_ATOMS: atom_id res chain seq x y z
N ASP A 1 -22.93 -12.48 -16.30
CA ASP A 1 -22.16 -12.47 -15.03
C ASP A 1 -20.72 -11.94 -15.12
N ALA A 2 -20.50 -10.69 -15.53
CA ALA A 2 -19.17 -10.07 -15.51
C ALA A 2 -18.70 -9.66 -14.09
N ARG A 3 -19.65 -9.42 -13.17
CA ARG A 3 -19.33 -9.13 -11.75
C ARG A 3 -18.79 -10.36 -11.02
N ASP A 4 -19.29 -11.54 -11.37
CA ASP A 4 -18.92 -12.80 -10.72
C ASP A 4 -17.53 -13.29 -11.18
N THR A 5 -17.18 -13.07 -12.44
CA THR A 5 -15.83 -13.37 -12.96
C THR A 5 -14.77 -12.43 -12.40
N LEU A 6 -15.08 -11.14 -12.23
CA LEU A 6 -14.17 -10.18 -11.59
C LEU A 6 -13.97 -10.50 -10.11
N SER A 7 -15.01 -10.95 -9.42
CA SER A 7 -14.97 -11.42 -8.03
C SER A 7 -14.05 -12.64 -7.87
N LYS A 8 -14.25 -13.67 -8.72
CA LYS A 8 -13.41 -14.89 -8.74
C LYS A 8 -11.96 -14.63 -9.11
N SER A 9 -11.68 -13.71 -10.04
CA SER A 9 -10.31 -13.30 -10.39
C SER A 9 -9.61 -12.61 -9.20
N ARG A 10 -10.32 -11.73 -8.49
CA ARG A 10 -9.82 -11.05 -7.29
C ARG A 10 -9.59 -12.01 -6.12
N GLN A 11 -10.44 -13.02 -5.96
CA GLN A 11 -10.30 -14.08 -4.97
C GLN A 11 -8.99 -14.87 -5.19
N ARG A 12 -8.74 -15.33 -6.42
CA ARG A 12 -7.50 -16.05 -6.77
C ARG A 12 -6.25 -15.19 -6.57
N HIS A 13 -6.30 -13.90 -6.91
CA HIS A 13 -5.21 -12.96 -6.66
C HIS A 13 -4.99 -12.68 -5.15
N ARG A 14 -6.00 -12.91 -4.31
CA ARG A 14 -5.89 -12.80 -2.86
C ARG A 14 -5.28 -14.06 -2.26
N GLU A 15 -5.74 -15.24 -2.67
CA GLU A 15 -5.20 -16.53 -2.25
C GLU A 15 -3.71 -16.66 -2.63
N SER A 16 -3.34 -16.22 -3.83
CA SER A 16 -1.93 -16.17 -4.26
C SER A 16 -1.05 -15.24 -3.41
N ARG A 17 -1.63 -14.19 -2.80
CA ARG A 17 -0.90 -13.26 -1.92
C ARG A 17 -0.72 -13.81 -0.51
N LEU A 18 -1.69 -14.57 0.00
CA LEU A 18 -1.59 -15.25 1.29
C LEU A 18 -0.53 -16.36 1.25
N ALA A 19 -0.46 -17.12 0.16
CA ALA A 19 0.57 -18.17 -0.03
C ALA A 19 2.01 -17.60 -0.09
N GLY A 20 2.16 -16.30 -0.33
CA GLY A 20 3.46 -15.65 -0.41
C GLY A 20 4.10 -15.33 0.95
N ILE A 21 3.39 -15.47 2.07
CA ILE A 21 3.90 -15.04 3.39
C ILE A 21 5.16 -15.80 3.80
N ASP A 22 5.20 -17.12 3.56
CA ASP A 22 6.32 -17.97 3.96
C ASP A 22 7.56 -17.70 3.10
N SER A 23 7.39 -17.42 1.81
CA SER A 23 8.51 -17.02 0.93
C SER A 23 8.98 -15.58 1.19
N TRP A 24 8.09 -14.71 1.69
CA TRP A 24 8.39 -13.30 1.91
C TRP A 24 9.47 -13.09 2.98
N GLN A 25 9.49 -13.94 4.02
CA GLN A 25 10.50 -13.86 5.08
C GLN A 25 11.89 -14.22 4.57
N GLU A 26 12.00 -15.17 3.64
CA GLU A 26 13.27 -15.58 3.03
C GLU A 26 13.84 -14.49 2.11
N ASP A 27 12.99 -13.84 1.31
CA ASP A 27 13.38 -12.78 0.38
C ASP A 27 13.86 -11.49 1.08
N VAL A 28 13.32 -11.19 2.26
CA VAL A 28 13.76 -10.02 3.06
C VAL A 28 15.17 -10.22 3.62
N ALA A 29 15.54 -11.45 3.99
CA ALA A 29 16.85 -11.78 4.52
C ALA A 29 18.00 -11.64 3.48
N LEU A 30 17.68 -11.69 2.19
CA LEU A 30 18.62 -11.62 1.07
C LEU A 30 18.88 -10.20 0.52
N GLN A 31 18.23 -9.17 1.06
CA GLN A 31 18.37 -7.80 0.55
C GLN A 31 19.70 -7.17 0.98
N SER A 32 20.63 -7.02 0.02
CA SER A 32 21.93 -6.37 0.24
C SER A 32 21.79 -4.84 0.42
N PRO A 33 22.61 -4.21 1.28
CA PRO A 33 22.56 -2.77 1.51
C PRO A 33 22.91 -1.99 0.22
N GLY A 34 22.08 -0.98 -0.10
CA GLY A 34 22.37 0.00 -1.16
C GLY A 34 21.56 -0.11 -2.47
N LYS A 35 20.67 -1.09 -2.63
CA LYS A 35 19.73 -1.10 -3.77
C LYS A 35 18.57 -0.13 -3.53
N ARG A 36 18.34 0.77 -4.50
CA ARG A 36 17.22 1.74 -4.50
C ARG A 36 15.91 1.02 -4.14
N MET A 37 15.23 1.48 -3.08
CA MET A 37 14.04 0.88 -2.42
C MET A 37 12.75 0.86 -3.27
N SER A 38 12.88 0.74 -4.58
CA SER A 38 11.79 0.76 -5.53
C SER A 38 11.95 -0.30 -6.61
N LEU A 39 11.15 -1.35 -6.53
CA LEU A 39 10.93 -2.26 -7.66
C LEU A 39 10.07 -1.62 -8.78
N ILE A 40 9.42 -0.48 -8.49
CA ILE A 40 8.62 0.26 -9.46
C ILE A 40 9.55 1.10 -10.34
N SER A 41 9.51 0.87 -11.66
CA SER A 41 10.23 1.70 -12.63
C SER A 41 9.92 3.18 -12.44
N SER A 42 10.92 4.04 -12.63
CA SER A 42 10.77 5.50 -12.51
C SER A 42 9.65 6.04 -13.42
N THR A 43 9.44 5.42 -14.58
CA THR A 43 8.37 5.74 -15.52
C THR A 43 6.99 5.39 -14.97
N LEU A 44 6.86 4.24 -14.29
CA LEU A 44 5.61 3.82 -13.69
C LEU A 44 5.27 4.69 -12.46
N ARG A 45 6.27 5.03 -11.63
CA ARG A 45 6.09 6.00 -10.54
C ARG A 45 5.58 7.34 -11.05
N LYS A 46 6.22 7.91 -12.08
CA LYS A 46 5.80 9.18 -12.70
C LYS A 46 4.36 9.12 -13.22
N ARG A 47 3.95 8.01 -13.84
CA ARG A 47 2.58 7.83 -14.33
C ARG A 47 1.55 7.79 -13.21
N VAL A 48 1.82 7.06 -12.13
CA VAL A 48 0.91 6.97 -10.98
C VAL A 48 0.74 8.35 -10.34
N VAL A 49 1.85 9.05 -10.08
CA VAL A 49 1.82 10.41 -9.49
C VAL A 49 1.06 11.39 -10.38
N LYS A 50 1.31 11.36 -11.70
CA LYS A 50 0.59 12.20 -12.66
C LYS A 50 -0.91 11.96 -12.60
N ARG A 51 -1.34 10.70 -12.65
CA ARG A 51 -2.78 10.34 -12.57
C ARG A 51 -3.42 10.76 -11.26
N THR A 52 -2.71 10.64 -10.13
CA THR A 52 -3.24 11.07 -8.82
C THR A 52 -3.38 12.58 -8.72
N ALA A 53 -2.44 13.33 -9.30
CA ALA A 53 -2.50 14.79 -9.34
C ALA A 53 -3.65 15.28 -10.24
N GLU A 54 -3.76 14.71 -11.45
CA GLU A 54 -4.87 15.00 -12.38
C GLU A 54 -6.23 14.69 -11.74
N ALA A 55 -6.37 13.57 -11.04
CA ALA A 55 -7.60 13.21 -10.35
C ALA A 55 -7.97 14.19 -9.21
N ALA A 56 -6.97 14.80 -8.56
CA ALA A 56 -7.16 15.80 -7.51
C ALA A 56 -7.46 17.20 -8.07
N ASP A 57 -6.84 17.59 -9.18
CA ASP A 57 -7.08 18.90 -9.81
C ASP A 57 -8.48 19.00 -10.44
N GLU A 58 -8.96 17.91 -11.05
CA GLU A 58 -10.34 17.78 -11.55
C GLU A 58 -11.41 18.02 -10.45
N GLU A 59 -11.08 17.74 -9.19
CA GLU A 59 -12.00 17.93 -8.06
C GLU A 59 -12.23 19.40 -7.73
N LYS A 60 -11.20 20.26 -7.87
CA LYS A 60 -11.33 21.72 -7.62
C LYS A 60 -12.26 22.42 -8.60
N LYS A 61 -12.51 21.82 -9.76
CA LYS A 61 -13.34 22.42 -10.83
C LYS A 61 -14.84 22.27 -10.60
N ASN A 62 -15.27 21.44 -9.64
CA ASN A 62 -16.69 21.23 -9.31
C ASN A 62 -16.95 21.37 -7.80
N PRO A 63 -17.13 22.60 -7.28
CA PRO A 63 -17.34 22.85 -5.87
C PRO A 63 -18.83 22.71 -5.49
N GLU A 64 -19.39 21.49 -5.51
CA GLU A 64 -20.76 21.26 -5.03
C GLU A 64 -20.92 20.16 -3.98
N CYS A 65 -21.76 20.50 -3.00
CA CYS A 65 -22.42 19.71 -1.96
C CYS A 65 -21.52 19.20 -0.83
N HIS A 66 -22.00 19.37 0.42
CA HIS A 66 -21.39 18.91 1.67
C HIS A 66 -20.88 17.48 1.54
N THR A 67 -19.62 17.34 1.17
CA THR A 67 -18.94 16.06 1.03
C THR A 67 -17.90 15.98 2.12
N THR A 68 -17.91 14.88 2.86
CA THR A 68 -16.91 14.66 3.89
C THR A 68 -15.54 14.47 3.24
N ALA A 69 -14.46 14.66 4.00
CA ALA A 69 -13.11 14.35 3.51
C ALA A 69 -13.00 12.90 2.99
N ALA A 70 -13.76 11.98 3.60
CA ALA A 70 -13.86 10.59 3.17
C ALA A 70 -14.55 10.44 1.80
N ASP A 71 -15.62 11.18 1.54
CA ASP A 71 -16.33 11.15 0.25
C ASP A 71 -15.46 11.69 -0.89
N SER A 72 -14.75 12.80 -0.64
CA SER A 72 -13.75 13.36 -1.55
C SER A 72 -12.67 12.34 -1.89
N LEU A 73 -12.13 11.66 -0.87
CA LEU A 73 -11.11 10.64 -1.06
C LEU A 73 -11.66 9.45 -1.85
N ASN A 74 -12.86 8.97 -1.54
CA ASN A 74 -13.49 7.84 -2.23
C ASN A 74 -13.72 8.15 -3.73
N LYS A 75 -14.17 9.37 -4.06
CA LYS A 75 -14.31 9.82 -5.45
C LYS A 75 -12.97 9.75 -6.21
N ARG A 76 -11.87 10.23 -5.59
CA ARG A 76 -10.53 10.15 -6.18
C ARG A 76 -10.06 8.71 -6.37
N LEU A 77 -10.30 7.84 -5.39
CA LEU A 77 -9.96 6.41 -5.49
C LEU A 77 -10.73 5.72 -6.62
N GLN A 78 -12.03 5.98 -6.75
CA GLN A 78 -12.85 5.41 -7.82
C GLN A 78 -12.35 5.79 -9.22
N LYS A 79 -11.95 7.05 -9.43
CA LYS A 79 -11.34 7.51 -10.70
C LYS A 79 -10.05 6.75 -11.04
N LEU A 80 -9.31 6.31 -10.03
CA LEU A 80 -8.09 5.52 -10.18
C LEU A 80 -8.36 4.01 -10.25
N GLY A 81 -9.62 3.56 -10.20
CA GLY A 81 -9.99 2.15 -10.14
C GLY A 81 -9.64 1.48 -8.80
N MET A 82 -9.44 2.26 -7.75
CA MET A 82 -9.12 1.82 -6.40
C MET A 82 -10.37 1.84 -5.50
N ILE A 83 -10.30 1.12 -4.39
CA ILE A 83 -11.35 1.09 -3.36
C ILE A 83 -10.72 1.38 -2.00
N MET A 84 -11.48 2.04 -1.12
CA MET A 84 -11.11 2.18 0.27
C MET A 84 -11.42 0.87 1.02
N ARG A 85 -10.51 0.45 1.89
CA ARG A 85 -10.72 -0.69 2.79
C ARG A 85 -10.48 -0.25 4.22
N GLU A 86 -11.46 -0.53 5.07
CA GLU A 86 -11.37 -0.23 6.50
C GLU A 86 -10.38 -1.16 7.19
N MET A 87 -9.57 -0.57 8.07
CA MET A 87 -8.63 -1.25 8.97
C MET A 87 -9.11 -1.03 10.40
N GLU A 88 -8.67 -1.89 11.32
CA GLU A 88 -8.87 -1.60 12.74
C GLU A 88 -8.19 -0.28 13.13
N GLY A 89 -8.93 0.57 13.84
CA GLY A 89 -8.50 1.91 14.28
C GLY A 89 -7.58 1.88 15.51
N ASP A 90 -6.53 1.06 15.46
CA ASP A 90 -5.53 0.94 16.53
C ASP A 90 -4.19 1.58 16.13
N GLY A 91 -3.20 1.56 17.04
CA GLY A 91 -1.84 2.05 16.78
C GLY A 91 -1.05 1.23 15.76
N ASN A 92 -1.61 0.14 15.23
CA ASN A 92 -1.00 -0.70 14.20
C ASN A 92 -1.61 -0.47 12.82
N CYS A 93 -2.52 0.49 12.65
CA CYS A 93 -3.28 0.73 11.41
C CYS A 93 -2.40 0.86 10.16
N GLN A 94 -1.20 1.46 10.28
CA GLN A 94 -0.25 1.54 9.16
C GLN A 94 0.26 0.15 8.73
N PHE A 95 0.65 -0.70 9.68
CA PHE A 95 1.11 -2.07 9.39
C PHE A 95 -0.03 -2.98 8.95
N ARG A 96 -1.27 -2.75 9.44
CA ARG A 96 -2.49 -3.42 8.98
C ARG A 96 -2.80 -3.11 7.52
N ALA A 97 -2.69 -1.84 7.13
CA ALA A 97 -2.84 -1.43 5.74
C ALA A 97 -1.78 -2.10 4.84
N PHE A 98 -0.52 -2.17 5.28
CA PHE A 98 0.51 -2.89 4.53
C PHE A 98 0.27 -4.40 4.45
N ALA A 99 -0.14 -5.04 5.56
CA ALA A 99 -0.47 -6.46 5.57
C ALA A 99 -1.64 -6.79 4.64
N ASP A 100 -2.67 -5.93 4.56
CA ASP A 100 -3.75 -6.10 3.60
C ASP A 100 -3.28 -5.91 2.14
N GLN A 101 -2.40 -4.96 1.85
CA GLN A 101 -1.89 -4.77 0.49
C GLN A 101 -0.98 -5.92 0.05
N LEU A 102 -0.08 -6.37 0.92
CA LEU A 102 0.90 -7.42 0.64
C LEU A 102 0.24 -8.81 0.60
N PHE A 103 -0.55 -9.13 1.63
CA PHE A 103 -1.05 -10.48 1.86
C PHE A 103 -2.57 -10.60 1.70
N GLY A 104 -3.30 -9.50 1.56
CA GLY A 104 -4.77 -9.52 1.45
C GLY A 104 -5.48 -9.74 2.78
N ASP A 105 -4.76 -9.58 3.90
CA ASP A 105 -5.29 -9.73 5.25
C ASP A 105 -4.50 -8.94 6.29
N GLN A 106 -5.18 -8.03 6.98
CA GLN A 106 -4.61 -7.16 8.00
C GLN A 106 -4.09 -7.90 9.25
N ARG A 107 -4.51 -9.15 9.50
CA ARG A 107 -4.09 -9.95 10.67
C ARG A 107 -2.59 -10.19 10.74
N HIS A 108 -1.88 -10.05 9.63
CA HIS A 108 -0.43 -10.23 9.54
C HIS A 108 0.37 -8.95 9.88
N HIS A 109 -0.27 -7.91 10.43
CA HIS A 109 0.38 -6.65 10.79
C HIS A 109 1.60 -6.82 11.71
N ALA A 110 1.59 -7.82 12.59
CA ALA A 110 2.72 -8.11 13.49
C ALA A 110 3.97 -8.56 12.72
N THR A 111 3.81 -9.48 11.76
CA THR A 111 4.89 -9.95 10.90
C THR A 111 5.47 -8.82 10.06
N VAL A 112 4.60 -7.98 9.47
CA VAL A 112 5.02 -6.81 8.68
C VAL A 112 5.80 -5.83 9.54
N ARG A 113 5.33 -5.54 10.75
CA ARG A 113 6.01 -4.65 11.69
C ARG A 113 7.38 -5.20 12.08
N GLN A 114 7.48 -6.48 12.43
CA GLN A 114 8.74 -7.11 12.79
C GLN A 114 9.75 -7.01 11.65
N SER A 115 9.34 -7.37 10.44
CA SER A 115 10.17 -7.28 9.23
C SER A 115 10.63 -5.83 8.95
N ALA A 116 9.72 -4.85 9.06
CA ALA A 116 10.05 -3.45 8.85
C ALA A 116 11.07 -2.92 9.87
N VAL A 117 10.89 -3.25 11.16
CA VAL A 117 11.81 -2.83 12.22
C VAL A 117 13.17 -3.50 12.04
N GLU A 118 13.21 -4.78 11.70
CA GLU A 118 14.46 -5.49 11.45
C GLU A 118 15.22 -4.89 10.27
N HIS A 119 14.50 -4.55 9.19
CA HIS A 119 15.09 -3.84 8.05
C HIS A 119 15.67 -2.48 8.47
N ILE A 120 14.96 -1.71 9.29
CA ILE A 120 15.44 -0.41 9.79
C ILE A 120 16.71 -0.60 10.64
N ARG A 121 16.75 -1.60 11.52
CA ARG A 121 17.93 -1.91 12.34
C ARG A 121 19.14 -2.31 11.50
N ALA A 122 18.95 -3.19 10.53
CA ALA A 122 20.01 -3.63 9.62
C ALA A 122 20.58 -2.48 8.77
N HIS A 123 19.82 -1.40 8.60
CA HIS A 123 20.21 -0.21 7.83
C HIS A 123 20.26 1.03 8.72
N ALA A 124 20.65 0.88 9.99
CA ALA A 124 20.68 1.95 10.97
C ALA A 124 21.52 3.15 10.52
N ASP A 125 22.59 2.96 9.75
CA ASP A 125 23.39 4.06 9.21
C ASP A 125 22.59 4.97 8.26
N PHE A 126 21.66 4.39 7.48
CA PHE A 126 20.80 5.13 6.56
C PHE A 126 19.62 5.80 7.28
N PHE A 127 18.95 5.07 8.18
CA PHE A 127 17.76 5.57 8.88
C PHE A 127 18.08 6.42 10.11
N GLY A 128 19.24 6.21 10.73
CA GLY A 128 19.72 6.93 11.91
C GLY A 128 19.98 8.42 11.65
N MET A 129 20.28 8.79 10.41
CA MET A 129 20.39 10.20 10.00
C MET A 129 19.08 10.98 10.20
N CYS A 130 17.92 10.30 10.18
CA CYS A 130 16.61 10.93 10.39
C CYS A 130 16.15 10.95 11.85
N ALA A 131 16.83 10.25 12.76
CA ALA A 131 16.44 10.13 14.17
C ALA A 131 17.20 11.09 15.12
N ASN A 132 18.22 11.78 14.61
CA ASN A 132 19.06 12.72 15.37
C ASN A 132 18.80 14.20 14.99
N HIS A 133 17.60 14.52 14.50
CA HIS A 133 17.07 15.87 14.30
C HIS A 133 15.66 15.93 14.91
#